data_AF-A0A3B0PVE2-F1
#
_entry.id   AF-A0A3B0PVE2-F1
#
_cell.length_a   1.000
_cell.length_b   1.000
_cell.length_c   1.000
_cell.angle_alpha   90.00
_cell.angle_beta   90.00
_cell.angle_gamma   90.00
#
_symmetry.space_group_name_H-M   'P 1'
#
loop_
_entity.id
_entity.type
_entity.pdbx_description
1 polymer ?
#
loop_
_entity_poly.entity_id
_entity_poly.type
_entity_poly.pdbx_seq_one_letter_code
_entity_poly.pdbx_strand_id
1 'polypeptide(L)'
;MIQDGPKILFETVLTLENPAYDITFKDNVIDYDKLNYLSDKKLSEVNNVAFNATMEAHSDEGNVPNISMLFKDFSEETLGALFMFFMRAVTMSAYLLGVNPFNQPGVEVYKKNMFFLLGKK
;
A
#
# COMPACT_ATOMS: atom_id res chain seq x y z
N MET A 1 -10.22 -9.42 -9.82
CA MET A 1 -9.67 -8.23 -10.52
C MET A 1 -8.15 -8.27 -10.56
N ILE A 2 -7.45 -8.46 -9.43
CA ILE A 2 -5.98 -8.57 -9.44
C ILE A 2 -5.53 -9.94 -9.98
N GLN A 3 -5.98 -11.02 -9.35
CA GLN A 3 -5.57 -12.38 -9.72
C GLN A 3 -6.02 -12.80 -11.13
N ASP A 4 -7.28 -12.59 -11.51
CA ASP A 4 -7.80 -13.03 -12.83
C ASP A 4 -7.99 -11.92 -13.87
N GLY A 5 -7.71 -10.66 -13.50
CA GLY A 5 -7.91 -9.54 -14.41
C GLY A 5 -6.75 -9.33 -15.40
N PRO A 6 -6.83 -8.26 -16.20
CA PRO A 6 -5.80 -7.91 -17.17
C PRO A 6 -4.44 -7.71 -16.49
N LYS A 7 -3.38 -8.26 -17.10
CA LYS A 7 -1.99 -8.22 -16.60
C LYS A 7 -1.29 -6.91 -16.94
N ILE A 8 -1.88 -5.81 -16.47
CA ILE A 8 -1.40 -4.43 -16.64
C ILE A 8 -1.19 -3.73 -15.28
N LEU A 9 -1.30 -4.49 -14.19
CA LEU A 9 -1.15 -4.01 -12.83
C LEU A 9 0.12 -4.60 -12.21
N PHE A 10 0.67 -3.89 -11.24
CA PHE A 10 1.67 -4.38 -10.30
C PHE A 10 1.31 -3.84 -8.91
N GLU A 11 1.84 -4.46 -7.88
CA GLU A 11 1.55 -4.11 -6.49
C GLU A 11 2.83 -3.65 -5.78
N THR A 12 2.73 -2.58 -5.00
CA THR A 12 3.74 -2.22 -4.00
C THR A 12 3.07 -2.27 -2.63
N VAL A 13 3.42 -3.25 -1.82
CA VAL A 13 2.80 -3.50 -0.51
C VAL A 13 3.69 -2.97 0.60
N LEU A 14 3.13 -2.13 1.46
CA LEU A 14 3.77 -1.68 2.70
C LEU A 14 3.37 -2.63 3.83
N THR A 15 4.35 -3.27 4.46
CA THR A 15 4.14 -4.15 5.60
C THR A 15 4.80 -3.59 6.85
N LEU A 16 4.21 -3.87 8.01
CA LEU A 16 4.67 -3.35 9.30
C LEU A 16 5.29 -4.48 10.11
N GLU A 17 6.47 -4.25 10.66
CA GLU A 17 7.14 -5.22 11.53
C GLU A 17 6.57 -5.20 12.95
N ASN A 18 6.46 -4.03 13.58
CA ASN A 18 6.08 -3.89 14.98
C ASN A 18 4.79 -3.04 15.12
N PRO A 19 3.61 -3.66 15.26
CA PRO A 19 2.38 -2.93 15.51
C PRO A 19 2.39 -2.27 16.89
N ALA A 20 1.82 -1.07 17.00
CA ALA A 20 1.69 -0.35 18.27
C ALA A 20 0.79 -1.10 19.28
N TYR A 21 -0.16 -1.89 18.77
CA TYR A 21 -1.04 -2.74 19.56
C TYR A 21 -1.19 -4.08 18.85
N ASP A 22 -1.11 -5.16 19.61
CA ASP A 22 -1.25 -6.50 19.07
C ASP A 22 -2.15 -7.31 19.99
N ILE A 23 -3.31 -7.72 19.45
CA ILE A 23 -4.31 -8.46 20.21
C ILE A 23 -4.12 -9.95 19.99
N THR A 24 -4.28 -10.72 21.06
CA THR A 24 -4.30 -12.18 20.99
C THR A 24 -5.74 -12.66 20.85
N PHE A 25 -5.98 -13.53 19.87
CA PHE A 25 -7.27 -14.20 19.74
C PHE A 25 -7.51 -15.11 20.94
N LYS A 26 -8.72 -15.06 21.47
CA LYS A 26 -9.17 -15.94 22.56
C LYS A 26 -10.12 -16.97 22.00
N ASP A 27 -10.11 -18.14 22.62
CA ASP A 27 -11.08 -19.18 22.35
C ASP A 27 -12.47 -18.78 22.88
N ASN A 28 -13.50 -19.26 22.19
CA ASN A 28 -14.87 -19.23 22.66
C ASN A 28 -15.33 -20.66 22.97
N VAL A 29 -16.00 -20.84 24.12
CA VAL A 29 -16.52 -22.14 24.56
C VAL A 29 -17.47 -22.75 23.52
N ILE A 30 -18.24 -21.91 22.84
CA ILE A 30 -19.11 -22.32 21.74
C ILE A 30 -18.56 -21.69 20.45
N ASP A 31 -17.92 -22.51 19.63
CA ASP A 31 -17.21 -22.14 18.39
C ASP A 31 -18.17 -21.89 17.21
N TYR A 32 -19.09 -20.94 17.36
CA TYR A 32 -20.11 -20.64 16.34
C TYR A 32 -19.50 -20.11 15.02
N ASP A 33 -18.39 -19.39 15.10
CA ASP A 33 -17.70 -18.80 13.95
C ASP A 33 -16.61 -19.71 13.35
N LYS A 34 -16.27 -20.81 14.03
CA LYS A 34 -15.20 -21.74 13.67
C LYS A 34 -13.81 -21.09 13.65
N LEU A 35 -13.59 -20.04 14.45
CA LEU A 35 -12.33 -19.31 14.52
C LEU A 35 -11.44 -19.75 15.69
N ASN A 36 -11.86 -20.71 16.51
CA ASN A 36 -11.02 -21.22 17.61
C ASN A 36 -9.66 -21.80 17.16
N TYR A 37 -9.45 -22.12 15.87
CA TYR A 37 -8.13 -22.49 15.35
C TYR A 37 -7.12 -21.33 15.34
N LEU A 38 -7.60 -20.09 15.48
CA LEU A 38 -6.78 -18.89 15.64
C LEU A 38 -6.43 -18.58 17.09
N SER A 39 -6.97 -19.33 18.06
CA SER A 39 -6.70 -19.10 19.49
C SER A 39 -5.20 -19.07 19.78
N ASP A 40 -4.81 -18.20 20.72
CA ASP A 40 -3.43 -17.90 21.11
C ASP A 40 -2.56 -17.24 20.02
N LYS A 41 -3.04 -17.12 18.79
CA LYS A 41 -2.36 -16.33 17.75
C LYS A 41 -2.54 -14.85 17.99
N LYS A 42 -1.55 -14.09 17.54
CA LYS A 42 -1.64 -12.63 17.51
C LYS A 42 -2.31 -12.15 16.21
N LEU A 43 -2.99 -11.01 16.26
CA LEU A 43 -3.56 -10.39 15.06
C LEU A 43 -2.48 -10.09 14.02
N SER A 44 -1.30 -9.64 14.46
CA SER A 44 -0.14 -9.44 13.59
C SER A 44 0.29 -10.72 12.85
N GLU A 45 0.27 -11.86 13.54
CA GLU A 45 0.60 -13.16 12.95
C GLU A 45 -0.40 -13.54 11.86
N VAL A 46 -1.70 -13.44 12.17
CA VAL A 46 -2.76 -13.75 11.19
C VAL A 46 -2.70 -12.79 9.99
N ASN A 47 -2.43 -11.51 10.23
CA ASN A 47 -2.27 -10.52 9.16
C ASN A 47 -1.04 -10.79 8.28
N ASN A 48 0.08 -11.23 8.86
CA ASN A 48 1.28 -11.62 8.12
C ASN A 48 1.05 -12.88 7.28
N VAL A 49 0.29 -13.85 7.79
CA VAL A 49 -0.14 -15.02 7.00
C VAL A 49 -1.03 -14.59 5.84
N ALA A 50 -1.98 -13.67 6.07
CA ALA A 50 -2.83 -13.14 5.01
C ALA A 50 -2.02 -12.39 3.94
N PHE A 51 -1.03 -11.60 4.34
CA PHE A 51 -0.09 -10.94 3.42
C PHE A 51 0.67 -11.96 2.56
N ASN A 52 1.29 -12.97 3.18
CA ASN A 52 2.06 -13.98 2.46
C ASN A 52 1.19 -14.78 1.49
N ALA A 53 0.01 -15.23 1.94
CA ALA A 53 -0.93 -15.99 1.10
C ALA A 53 -1.44 -15.14 -0.08
N THR A 54 -1.69 -13.85 0.13
CA THR A 54 -2.11 -12.95 -0.95
C THR A 54 -0.98 -12.70 -1.93
N MET A 55 0.25 -12.53 -1.44
CA MET A 55 1.43 -12.36 -2.28
C MET A 55 1.66 -13.60 -3.16
N GLU A 56 1.56 -14.81 -2.61
CA GLU A 56 1.67 -16.06 -3.37
C GLU A 56 0.58 -16.16 -4.45
N ALA A 57 -0.68 -15.91 -4.08
CA ALA A 57 -1.80 -15.93 -5.02
C ALA A 57 -1.66 -14.88 -6.14
N HIS A 58 -1.15 -13.68 -5.85
CA HIS A 58 -1.04 -12.62 -6.85
C HIS A 58 0.24 -12.72 -7.68
N SER A 59 1.39 -12.96 -7.06
CA SER A 59 2.69 -13.05 -7.72
C SER A 59 2.84 -14.37 -8.45
N ASP A 60 2.71 -15.48 -7.73
CA ASP A 60 3.18 -16.78 -8.21
C ASP A 60 2.10 -17.46 -9.07
N GLU A 61 0.84 -17.41 -8.65
CA GLU A 61 -0.28 -17.91 -9.45
C GLU A 61 -0.77 -16.83 -10.43
N GLY A 62 -1.01 -15.62 -9.92
CA GLY A 62 -1.60 -14.52 -10.66
C GLY A 62 -0.65 -13.83 -11.64
N ASN A 63 0.66 -14.08 -11.59
CA ASN A 63 1.67 -13.41 -12.42
C ASN A 63 1.56 -11.86 -12.38
N VAL A 64 1.28 -11.30 -11.21
CA VAL A 64 1.24 -9.85 -10.96
C VAL A 64 2.55 -9.47 -10.26
N PRO A 65 3.40 -8.61 -10.85
CA PRO A 65 4.64 -8.19 -10.20
C PRO A 65 4.36 -7.54 -8.85
N ASN A 66 5.09 -7.95 -7.81
CA ASN A 66 4.88 -7.48 -6.45
C ASN A 66 6.21 -6.96 -5.85
N ILE A 67 6.15 -5.79 -5.21
CA ILE A 67 7.24 -5.18 -4.46
C ILE A 67 6.79 -5.07 -3.01
N SER A 68 7.48 -5.74 -2.09
CA SER A 68 7.22 -5.61 -0.66
C SER A 68 8.20 -4.64 -0.01
N MET A 69 7.70 -3.73 0.82
CA MET A 69 8.50 -2.85 1.66
C MET A 69 8.06 -2.98 3.11
N LEU A 70 8.94 -3.55 3.93
CA LEU A 70 8.76 -3.68 5.38
C LEU A 70 9.27 -2.43 6.08
N PHE A 71 8.43 -1.82 6.91
CA PHE A 71 8.81 -0.72 7.78
C PHE A 71 8.67 -1.10 9.25
N LYS A 72 9.48 -0.49 10.10
CA LYS A 72 9.71 -0.95 11.47
C LYS A 72 8.51 -0.73 12.39
N ASP A 73 7.99 0.50 12.44
CA ASP A 73 6.99 0.95 13.40
C ASP A 73 6.26 2.21 12.89
N PHE A 74 5.31 2.73 13.66
CA PHE A 74 4.61 3.99 13.36
C PHE A 74 5.24 5.22 14.03
N SER A 75 6.54 5.19 14.33
CA SER A 75 7.22 6.37 14.88
C SER A 75 7.34 7.49 13.84
N GLU A 76 7.53 8.72 14.34
CA GLU A 76 7.82 9.88 13.50
C GLU A 76 9.12 9.70 12.71
N GLU A 77 10.09 8.96 13.25
CA GLU A 77 11.34 8.61 12.57
C GLU A 77 11.05 7.74 11.33
N THR A 78 10.30 6.64 11.51
CA THR A 78 9.93 5.76 10.40
C THR A 78 9.10 6.50 9.35
N LEU A 79 8.18 7.37 9.78
CA LEU A 79 7.40 8.20 8.86
C LEU A 79 8.29 9.16 8.05
N GLY A 80 9.24 9.83 8.70
CA GLY A 80 10.21 10.71 8.04
C GLY A 80 11.08 9.96 7.03
N ALA A 81 11.52 8.75 7.37
CA ALA A 81 12.26 7.89 6.47
C ALA A 81 11.43 7.48 5.24
N LEU A 82 10.17 7.10 5.42
CA LEU A 82 9.25 6.76 4.32
C LEU A 82 9.00 7.96 3.39
N PHE A 83 8.79 9.16 3.95
CA PHE A 83 8.66 10.37 3.14
C PHE A 83 9.89 10.61 2.29
N MET A 84 11.09 10.59 2.88
CA MET A 84 12.32 10.80 2.14
C MET A 84 12.58 9.72 1.10
N PHE A 85 12.25 8.46 1.41
CA PHE A 85 12.32 7.36 0.47
C PHE A 85 11.43 7.61 -0.76
N PHE A 86 10.14 7.88 -0.55
CA PHE A 86 9.20 8.07 -1.67
C PHE A 86 9.47 9.34 -2.47
N MET A 87 9.86 10.45 -1.81
CA MET A 87 10.25 11.70 -2.51
C MET A 87 11.47 11.49 -3.42
N ARG A 88 12.46 10.71 -2.96
CA ARG A 88 13.61 10.34 -3.79
C ARG A 88 13.20 9.37 -4.91
N ALA A 89 12.43 8.34 -4.59
CA ALA A 89 11.98 7.34 -5.55
C ALA A 89 11.18 7.97 -6.70
N VAL A 90 10.24 8.88 -6.41
CA VAL A 90 9.46 9.56 -7.45
C VAL A 90 10.33 10.49 -8.30
N THR A 91 11.31 11.17 -7.70
CA THR A 91 12.26 12.02 -8.43
C THR A 91 13.08 11.18 -9.41
N MET A 92 13.62 10.06 -8.96
CA MET A 92 14.41 9.15 -9.82
C MET A 92 13.55 8.51 -10.91
N SER A 93 12.34 8.06 -10.56
CA SER A 93 11.38 7.47 -11.50
C SER A 93 11.00 8.46 -12.61
N ALA A 94 10.74 9.73 -12.26
CA ALA A 94 10.45 10.77 -13.24
C ALA A 94 11.61 10.99 -14.23
N TYR A 95 12.85 11.02 -13.73
CA TYR A 95 14.02 11.12 -14.61
C TYR A 95 14.20 9.89 -15.51
N LEU A 96 13.96 8.68 -15.00
CA LEU A 96 13.96 7.46 -15.80
C LEU A 96 12.89 7.48 -16.90
N LEU A 97 11.73 8.09 -16.61
CA LEU A 97 10.64 8.27 -17.57
C LEU A 97 10.90 9.45 -18.54
N GLY A 98 11.94 10.26 -18.32
CA GLY A 98 12.26 11.41 -19.17
C GLY A 98 11.35 12.63 -18.95
N VAL A 99 10.72 12.76 -17.77
CA VAL A 99 9.86 13.90 -17.42
C VAL A 99 10.47 14.75 -16.31
N ASN A 100 10.02 16.00 -16.17
CA ASN A 100 10.46 16.88 -15.09
C ASN A 100 9.67 16.58 -13.80
N PRO A 101 10.31 16.09 -12.72
CA PRO A 101 9.61 15.79 -11.46
C PRO A 101 9.08 17.00 -10.70
N PHE A 102 9.51 18.21 -11.06
CA PHE A 102 9.30 19.42 -10.27
C PHE A 102 8.36 20.44 -10.95
N ASN A 103 7.55 20.00 -11.92
CA ASN A 103 6.55 20.86 -12.56
C ASN A 103 5.19 20.17 -12.69
N GLN A 104 4.17 20.97 -13.03
CA GLN A 104 2.77 20.49 -13.14
C GLN A 104 1.96 21.33 -14.15
N PRO A 105 2.35 21.42 -15.43
CA PRO A 105 1.71 22.32 -16.39
C PRO A 105 0.23 22.03 -16.65
N GLY A 106 -0.19 20.76 -16.55
CA GLY A 106 -1.58 20.35 -16.83
C GLY A 106 -2.63 20.98 -15.92
N VAL A 107 -2.28 21.36 -14.69
CA VAL A 107 -3.25 21.94 -13.74
C VAL A 107 -3.74 23.32 -14.17
N GLU A 108 -2.93 24.03 -14.96
CA GLU A 108 -3.30 25.37 -15.41
C GLU A 108 -4.42 25.36 -16.46
N VAL A 109 -4.63 24.23 -17.15
CA VAL A 109 -5.69 24.09 -18.16
C VAL A 109 -7.06 24.20 -17.52
N TYR A 110 -7.35 23.39 -16.49
CA TYR A 110 -8.66 23.44 -15.85
C TYR A 110 -8.87 24.73 -15.05
N LYS A 111 -7.80 25.30 -14.47
CA LYS A 111 -7.86 26.60 -13.78
C LYS A 111 -8.28 27.72 -14.73
N LYS A 112 -7.71 27.75 -15.94
CA LYS A 112 -8.09 28.73 -16.98
C LYS A 112 -9.56 28.58 -17.38
N ASN A 113 -10.01 27.36 -17.63
CA ASN A 113 -11.40 27.09 -17.97
C ASN A 113 -12.34 27.53 -16.84
N MET A 114 -11.98 27.24 -15.59
CA MET A 114 -12.74 27.66 -14.42
C MET A 114 -12.82 29.19 -14.31
N PHE A 115 -11.70 29.91 -14.49
CA PHE A 115 -11.69 31.37 -14.45
C PHE A 115 -12.55 32.00 -15.55
N PHE A 116 -12.49 31.45 -16.76
CA PHE A 116 -13.34 31.88 -17.86
C PHE A 116 -14.84 31.68 -17.54
N LEU A 117 -15.22 30.49 -17.07
CA LEU A 117 -16.61 30.16 -16.72
C LEU A 117 -17.16 30.99 -15.55
N LEU A 118 -16.29 31.43 -14.63
CA LEU A 118 -16.65 32.29 -13.50
C LEU A 118 -16.60 33.79 -13.83
N GLY A 119 -16.32 34.16 -15.08
CA GLY A 119 -16.28 35.57 -15.51
C GLY A 119 -15.14 36.38 -14.91
N LYS A 120 -14.07 35.72 -14.45
CA LYS A 120 -12.87 36.39 -13.94
C LYS A 120 -12.17 37.12 -15.09
N LYS A 121 -12.09 38.45 -15.00
CA LYS A 121 -11.30 39.29 -15.91
C LYS A 121 -9.81 39.23 -15.56
#